data_AF-A0A7C5XEC7-F1
#
_entry.id   AF-A0A7C5XEC7-F1
#
_cell.length_a   1.000
_cell.length_b   1.000
_cell.length_c   1.000
_cell.angle_alpha   90.00
_cell.angle_beta   90.00
_cell.angle_gamma   90.00
#
_symmetry.space_group_name_H-M   'P 1'
#
loop_
_entity.id
_entity.type
_entity.pdbx_description
1 polymer ?
#
loop_
_entity_poly.entity_id
_entity_poly.type
_entity_poly.pdbx_seq_one_letter_code
_entity_poly.pdbx_strand_id
1 'polypeptide(L)'
;MHRGRCFAVLAVGGFKINGPPKNDKGPMESEESLRSSNEASLPQPTQAGRIETCQEMIEEAMKCLGDGDKKCVLEKTRELIENNCHNGNAVGREIADKVKDVVHELWLVSDNERRCELLRMLRDLGISRNWVRDASGMSTKSLSKWLVRCNINWEGRITRNNVVEEIEDLLRRLGWSEAWMCEELFRFIGVDVNAFRRHGIEPCVWLNNLEKLSNLKKPYWFGLRVSDLMVKEFDDITELEIDTTGSVDAVFFPTLLNTVKTPSLKIWRKKKTPTAKYVQRPIALTFYVDLGVNKWPWPMKLSDDEFERILNGFSDEELAEFVAGVVDGDGSVVYYYNDETELVFVYITACKACPKRLILDVLRDTITKRFGIIGTIYQRETDDALVFSGEDAVRLLRRVAKYMHHPIRRLRAGLILALHDGKISRDELIKLYEQTEYVFGAPDVKRNNGLDVLARAAPQTHTHGGQR
;
A
#
# COMPACT_ATOMS: atom_id res chain seq x y z
N MET A 1 -14.73 -8.87 -16.20
CA MET A 1 -13.78 -7.75 -16.03
C MET A 1 -13.64 -7.45 -14.55
N HIS A 2 -12.66 -8.07 -13.88
CA HIS A 2 -12.38 -7.80 -12.47
C HIS A 2 -11.55 -6.52 -12.34
N ARG A 3 -12.09 -5.53 -11.62
CA ARG A 3 -11.43 -4.25 -11.29
C ARG A 3 -10.30 -4.52 -10.30
N GLY A 4 -9.05 -4.53 -10.77
CA GLY A 4 -7.89 -4.40 -9.89
C GLY A 4 -7.82 -2.96 -9.38
N ARG A 5 -8.03 -2.76 -8.08
CA ARG A 5 -7.92 -1.46 -7.39
C ARG A 5 -6.46 -1.17 -7.14
N CYS A 6 -5.86 -0.07 -7.55
CA CYS A 6 -4.42 0.13 -7.38
C CYS A 6 -4.04 1.32 -6.48
N PHE A 7 -3.37 1.00 -5.37
CA PHE A 7 -2.42 1.83 -4.62
C PHE A 7 -2.92 3.12 -3.94
N ALA A 8 -3.25 2.99 -2.64
CA ALA A 8 -3.10 4.07 -1.66
C ALA A 8 -2.65 3.52 -0.31
N VAL A 9 -1.34 3.53 -0.09
CA VAL A 9 -0.74 3.10 1.18
C VAL A 9 -0.55 4.32 2.08
N LEU A 10 -1.53 4.57 2.95
CA LEU A 10 -1.43 5.63 3.97
C LEU A 10 -0.96 5.03 5.30
N ALA A 11 0.20 5.51 5.76
CA ALA A 11 0.82 5.18 7.03
C ALA A 11 -0.02 5.64 8.22
N VAL A 12 -0.18 4.76 9.21
CA VAL A 12 -0.71 5.12 10.54
C VAL A 12 0.49 5.38 11.44
N GLY A 13 0.76 6.65 11.75
CA GLY A 13 1.84 7.02 12.68
C GLY A 13 1.98 8.53 12.79
N GLY A 14 1.30 9.14 13.77
CA GLY A 14 1.51 10.53 14.11
C GLY A 14 2.93 10.74 14.65
N PHE A 15 3.75 11.46 13.89
CA PHE A 15 5.01 12.03 14.38
C PHE A 15 4.86 13.54 14.49
N LYS A 16 5.00 14.06 15.71
CA LYS A 16 5.24 15.48 15.97
C LYS A 16 6.56 15.86 15.33
N ILE A 17 6.52 16.71 14.31
CA ILE A 17 7.68 17.39 13.77
C ILE A 17 7.90 18.64 14.64
N ASN A 18 8.94 18.60 15.49
CA ASN A 18 9.44 19.81 16.14
C ASN A 18 10.05 20.70 15.05
N GLY A 19 9.65 21.99 15.04
CA GLY A 19 9.99 22.95 14.00
C GLY A 19 11.50 23.21 13.83
N PRO A 20 11.90 23.81 12.70
CA PRO A 20 13.29 24.09 12.40
C PRO A 20 13.84 25.23 13.29
N PRO A 21 15.14 25.20 13.65
CA PRO A 21 15.76 26.30 14.38
C PRO A 21 15.94 27.52 13.48
N LYS A 22 15.63 28.69 14.05
CA LYS A 22 15.91 30.02 13.51
C LYS A 22 17.41 30.23 13.37
N ASN A 23 17.86 30.43 12.13
CA ASN A 23 18.82 31.44 11.67
C ASN A 23 19.50 30.92 10.39
N ASP A 24 19.11 31.46 9.24
CA ASP A 24 20.05 32.14 8.35
C ASP A 24 19.34 32.75 7.12
N LYS A 25 19.41 34.09 7.09
CA LYS A 25 19.47 35.04 5.97
C LYS A 25 18.86 34.62 4.61
N GLY A 26 17.79 35.32 4.22
CA GLY A 26 17.10 35.17 2.93
C GLY A 26 17.83 35.79 1.73
N PRO A 27 17.12 35.87 0.59
CA PRO A 27 17.10 37.13 -0.14
C PRO A 27 15.71 37.54 -0.67
N MET A 28 15.45 38.85 -0.51
CA MET A 28 14.82 39.82 -1.43
C MET A 28 13.57 39.44 -2.24
N GLU A 29 12.46 40.05 -1.84
CA GLU A 29 11.21 40.19 -2.58
C GLU A 29 11.40 41.03 -3.86
N SER A 30 10.77 40.59 -4.97
CA SER A 30 10.54 41.43 -6.14
C SER A 30 9.07 41.88 -6.19
N GLU A 31 8.87 43.19 -6.33
CA GLU A 31 7.63 43.97 -6.26
C GLU A 31 6.57 43.69 -7.35
N GLU A 32 6.60 42.55 -8.04
CA GLU A 32 5.76 42.32 -9.23
C GLU A 32 4.56 41.37 -9.00
N SER A 33 4.37 40.85 -7.79
CA SER A 33 3.25 39.95 -7.44
C SER A 33 1.96 40.66 -6.97
N LEU A 34 1.93 42.00 -6.96
CA LEU A 34 0.83 42.82 -6.42
C LEU A 34 -0.20 43.33 -7.44
N ARG A 35 -0.42 42.63 -8.57
CA ARG A 35 -1.56 42.95 -9.46
C ARG A 35 -2.73 42.00 -9.22
N SER A 36 -3.60 42.43 -8.31
CA SER A 36 -4.88 41.81 -7.97
C SER A 36 -5.84 41.75 -9.16
N SER A 37 -6.41 40.56 -9.39
CA SER A 37 -7.59 40.35 -10.22
C SER A 37 -8.82 40.99 -9.56
N ASN A 38 -9.44 41.96 -10.25
CA ASN A 38 -10.61 42.72 -9.81
C ASN A 38 -11.93 41.94 -9.98
N GLU A 39 -12.12 40.86 -9.23
CA GLU A 39 -13.46 40.35 -8.92
C GLU A 39 -13.67 40.43 -7.41
N ALA A 40 -14.44 41.42 -6.98
CA ALA A 40 -14.76 41.70 -5.59
C ALA A 40 -15.58 40.54 -4.99
N SER A 41 -14.88 39.60 -4.35
CA SER A 41 -15.49 38.74 -3.34
C SER A 41 -15.77 39.59 -2.10
N LEU A 42 -16.98 39.51 -1.55
CA LEU A 42 -17.32 40.17 -0.29
C LEU A 42 -16.28 39.83 0.79
N PRO A 43 -15.81 40.80 1.60
CA PRO A 43 -14.79 40.53 2.61
C PRO A 43 -15.31 39.50 3.61
N GLN A 44 -14.64 38.34 3.70
CA GLN A 44 -14.93 37.39 4.75
C GLN A 44 -14.53 38.00 6.10
N PRO A 45 -15.34 37.83 7.16
CA PRO A 45 -15.03 38.36 8.48
C PRO A 45 -13.69 37.82 8.97
N THR A 46 -12.90 38.70 9.61
CA THR A 46 -11.68 38.31 10.33
C THR A 46 -12.03 37.31 11.43
N GLN A 47 -11.04 36.52 11.88
CA GLN A 47 -11.26 35.54 12.95
C GLN A 47 -11.89 36.17 14.21
N ALA A 48 -11.45 37.38 14.57
CA ALA A 48 -12.02 38.14 15.69
C ALA A 48 -13.47 38.55 15.43
N GLY A 49 -13.78 39.10 14.25
CA GLY A 49 -15.16 39.44 13.89
C GLY A 49 -16.09 38.22 13.86
N ARG A 50 -15.60 37.06 13.42
CA ARG A 50 -16.37 35.81 13.45
C ARG A 50 -16.65 35.33 14.88
N ILE A 51 -15.73 35.51 15.81
CA ILE A 51 -15.92 35.15 17.22
C ILE A 51 -17.03 36.01 17.84
N GLU A 52 -16.99 37.33 17.63
CA GLU A 52 -18.02 38.26 18.11
C GLU A 52 -19.40 37.88 17.55
N THR A 53 -19.50 37.70 16.23
CA THR A 53 -20.76 37.28 15.58
C THR A 53 -21.27 35.93 16.12
N CYS A 54 -20.39 34.94 16.29
CA CYS A 54 -20.79 33.64 16.86
C CYS A 54 -21.25 33.77 18.31
N GLN A 55 -20.64 34.65 19.10
CA GLN A 55 -21.03 34.87 20.49
C GLN A 55 -22.40 35.53 20.60
N GLU A 56 -22.68 36.55 19.79
CA GLU A 56 -24.01 37.18 19.72
C GLU A 56 -25.09 36.16 19.32
N MET A 57 -24.83 35.34 18.29
CA MET A 57 -25.77 34.30 17.86
C MET A 57 -25.99 33.23 18.94
N ILE A 58 -24.97 32.89 19.74
CA ILE A 58 -25.11 31.99 20.89
C ILE A 58 -26.01 32.62 21.95
N GLU A 59 -25.80 33.89 22.29
CA GLU A 59 -26.63 34.61 23.26
C GLU A 59 -28.09 34.67 22.84
N GLU A 60 -28.37 34.93 21.56
CA GLU A 60 -29.71 34.88 20.99
C GLU A 60 -30.33 33.48 21.08
N ALA A 61 -29.56 32.43 20.76
CA ALA A 61 -30.03 31.05 20.88
C ALA A 61 -30.35 30.68 22.33
N MET A 62 -29.52 31.09 23.28
CA MET A 62 -29.72 30.87 24.72
C MET A 62 -30.92 31.65 25.26
N LYS A 63 -31.17 32.86 24.76
CA LYS A 63 -32.37 33.64 25.10
C LYS A 63 -33.64 32.92 24.65
N CYS A 64 -33.66 32.42 23.41
CA CYS A 64 -34.79 31.63 22.93
C CYS A 64 -35.01 30.32 23.71
N LEU A 65 -33.93 29.71 24.23
CA LEU A 65 -34.04 28.57 25.15
C LEU A 65 -34.71 29.00 26.47
N GLY A 66 -34.30 30.13 27.03
CA GLY A 66 -34.89 30.69 28.26
C GLY A 66 -36.38 31.06 28.12
N ASP A 67 -36.77 31.55 26.95
CA ASP A 67 -38.16 31.89 26.62
C ASP A 67 -39.02 30.65 26.26
N GLY A 68 -38.40 29.47 26.15
CA GLY A 68 -39.08 28.22 25.77
C GLY A 68 -39.47 28.13 24.29
N ASP A 69 -38.99 29.06 23.45
CA ASP A 69 -39.25 29.09 22.01
C ASP A 69 -38.32 28.13 21.26
N LYS A 70 -38.68 26.84 21.28
CA LYS A 70 -37.92 25.77 20.62
C LYS A 70 -37.76 25.99 19.11
N LYS A 71 -38.68 26.71 18.46
CA LYS A 71 -38.58 27.00 17.02
C LYS A 71 -37.50 28.05 16.78
N CYS A 72 -37.48 29.11 17.59
CA CYS A 72 -36.41 30.10 17.52
C CYS A 72 -35.03 29.46 17.75
N VAL A 73 -34.88 28.60 18.78
CA VAL A 73 -33.58 27.96 19.05
C VAL A 73 -33.13 27.06 17.89
N LEU A 74 -34.06 26.33 17.27
CA LEU A 74 -33.77 25.48 16.13
C LEU A 74 -33.26 26.31 14.92
N GLU A 75 -33.86 27.47 14.68
CA GLU A 75 -33.45 28.42 13.65
C GLU A 75 -32.07 29.02 13.95
N LYS A 76 -31.86 29.51 15.18
CA LYS A 76 -30.57 30.05 15.63
C LYS A 76 -29.45 29.00 15.63
N THR A 77 -29.78 27.75 15.95
CA THR A 77 -28.83 26.62 15.84
C THR A 77 -28.41 26.40 14.39
N ARG A 78 -29.34 26.47 13.43
CA ARG A 78 -29.00 26.38 12.00
C ARG A 78 -28.02 27.49 11.59
N GLU A 79 -28.32 28.75 11.97
CA GLU A 79 -27.46 29.90 11.69
C GLU A 79 -26.05 29.73 12.27
N LEU A 80 -25.94 29.24 13.52
CA LEU A 80 -24.66 28.94 14.16
C LEU A 80 -23.83 27.88 13.40
N ILE A 81 -24.49 26.84 12.88
CA ILE A 81 -23.83 25.79 12.11
C ILE A 81 -23.36 26.32 10.76
N GLU A 82 -24.23 27.03 10.02
CA GLU A 82 -23.92 27.61 8.70
C GLU A 82 -22.77 28.63 8.76
N ASN A 83 -22.66 29.38 9.86
CA ASN A 83 -21.56 30.32 10.10
C ASN A 83 -20.26 29.67 10.64
N ASN A 84 -20.18 28.33 10.68
CA ASN A 84 -19.04 27.56 11.19
C ASN A 84 -18.68 27.82 12.67
N CYS A 85 -19.63 28.29 13.50
CA CYS A 85 -19.39 28.54 14.92
C CYS A 85 -19.10 27.25 15.71
N HIS A 86 -19.49 26.08 15.17
CA HIS A 86 -19.22 24.77 15.75
C HIS A 86 -17.79 24.25 15.52
N ASN A 87 -17.00 24.92 14.68
CA ASN A 87 -15.66 24.50 14.28
C ASN A 87 -14.59 25.20 15.14
N GLY A 88 -13.99 24.45 16.07
CA GLY A 88 -12.95 24.99 16.97
C GLY A 88 -11.70 25.53 16.28
N ASN A 89 -11.40 25.13 15.03
CA ASN A 89 -10.30 25.71 14.26
C ASN A 89 -10.65 27.11 13.71
N ALA A 90 -11.94 27.40 13.52
CA ALA A 90 -12.42 28.65 12.96
C ALA A 90 -12.64 29.72 14.05
N VAL A 91 -13.18 29.34 15.21
CA VAL A 91 -13.61 30.29 16.27
C VAL A 91 -13.01 30.00 17.64
N GLY A 92 -12.09 29.05 17.75
CA GLY A 92 -11.54 28.60 19.02
C GLY A 92 -12.45 27.62 19.75
N ARG A 93 -11.85 26.84 20.65
CA ARG A 93 -12.53 25.74 21.36
C ARG A 93 -13.68 26.24 22.24
N GLU A 94 -13.50 27.35 22.93
CA GLU A 94 -14.49 27.88 23.88
C GLU A 94 -15.84 28.19 23.19
N ILE A 95 -15.80 28.93 22.09
CA ILE A 95 -17.01 29.27 21.32
C ILE A 95 -17.63 28.01 20.71
N ALA A 96 -16.82 27.13 20.14
CA ALA A 96 -17.30 25.89 19.54
C ALA A 96 -17.95 24.93 20.58
N ASP A 97 -17.46 24.91 21.82
CA ASP A 97 -18.06 24.12 22.90
C ASP A 97 -19.37 24.76 23.38
N LYS A 98 -19.49 26.11 23.43
CA LYS A 98 -20.78 26.79 23.71
C LYS A 98 -21.87 26.47 22.68
N VAL A 99 -21.52 26.29 21.41
CA VAL A 99 -22.49 25.83 20.38
C VAL A 99 -22.97 24.41 20.67
N LYS A 100 -22.12 23.53 21.23
CA LYS A 100 -22.56 22.20 21.66
C LYS A 100 -23.52 22.31 22.84
N ASP A 101 -23.29 23.23 23.77
CA ASP A 101 -24.18 23.44 24.92
C ASP A 101 -25.57 23.88 24.46
N VAL A 102 -25.68 24.81 23.49
CA VAL A 102 -26.96 25.19 22.87
C VAL A 102 -27.70 23.98 22.31
N VAL A 103 -27.00 23.12 21.55
CA VAL A 103 -27.57 21.89 20.98
C VAL A 103 -27.95 20.88 22.07
N HIS A 104 -27.16 20.80 23.14
CA HIS A 104 -27.41 19.93 24.29
C HIS A 104 -28.70 20.32 25.01
N GLU A 105 -28.83 21.60 25.36
CA GLU A 105 -29.99 22.14 26.05
C GLU A 105 -31.24 22.00 25.20
N LEU A 106 -31.17 22.35 23.91
CA LEU A 106 -32.27 22.13 22.97
C LEU A 106 -32.69 20.65 22.92
N TRP A 107 -31.72 19.74 22.90
CA TRP A 107 -31.99 18.30 22.90
C TRP A 107 -32.72 17.85 24.16
N LEU A 108 -32.33 18.34 25.34
CA LEU A 108 -32.94 17.97 26.62
C LEU A 108 -34.40 18.43 26.71
N VAL A 109 -34.70 19.66 26.30
CA VAL A 109 -36.05 20.25 26.41
C VAL A 109 -37.00 19.86 25.27
N SER A 110 -36.49 19.25 24.21
CA SER A 110 -37.28 18.87 23.03
C SER A 110 -38.05 17.56 23.19
N ASP A 111 -39.22 17.48 22.56
CA ASP A 111 -39.97 16.24 22.40
C ASP A 111 -39.33 15.32 21.33
N ASN A 112 -39.94 14.17 21.10
CA ASN A 112 -39.39 13.20 20.15
C ASN A 112 -39.40 13.69 18.70
N GLU A 113 -40.40 14.49 18.30
CA GLU A 113 -40.54 14.98 16.93
C GLU A 113 -39.49 16.06 16.63
N ARG A 114 -39.33 17.01 17.55
CA ARG A 114 -38.31 18.06 17.47
C ARG A 114 -36.89 17.51 17.54
N ARG A 115 -36.65 16.45 18.32
CA ARG A 115 -35.36 15.74 18.30
C ARG A 115 -35.06 15.14 16.93
N CYS A 116 -36.05 14.56 16.26
CA CYS A 116 -35.87 14.05 14.90
C CYS A 116 -35.63 15.18 13.88
N GLU A 117 -36.30 16.31 14.02
CA GLU A 117 -36.09 17.50 13.18
C GLU A 117 -34.67 18.07 13.33
N LEU A 118 -34.20 18.24 14.56
CA LEU A 118 -32.84 18.67 14.87
C LEU A 118 -31.80 17.72 14.25
N LEU A 119 -31.98 16.40 14.38
CA LEU A 119 -31.08 15.42 13.78
C LEU A 119 -31.06 15.51 12.24
N ARG A 120 -32.21 15.68 11.58
CA ARG A 120 -32.25 15.84 10.12
C ARG A 120 -31.52 17.10 9.69
N MET A 121 -31.78 18.22 10.36
CA MET A 121 -31.12 19.48 10.06
C MET A 121 -29.60 19.37 10.21
N LEU A 122 -29.10 18.83 11.33
CA LEU A 122 -27.67 18.66 11.55
C LEU A 122 -27.03 17.74 10.51
N ARG A 123 -27.71 16.67 10.08
CA ARG A 123 -27.26 15.81 8.99
C ARG A 123 -27.17 16.59 7.68
N ASP A 124 -28.21 17.33 7.33
CA ASP A 124 -28.32 18.04 6.05
C ASP A 124 -27.28 19.17 5.95
N LEU A 125 -26.87 19.73 7.09
CA LEU A 125 -25.78 20.70 7.21
C LEU A 125 -24.38 20.04 7.27
N GLY A 126 -24.27 18.72 7.06
CA GLY A 126 -23.00 18.01 6.98
C GLY A 126 -22.28 17.80 8.33
N ILE A 127 -22.99 17.93 9.45
CA ILE A 127 -22.37 17.74 10.77
C ILE A 127 -21.99 16.28 10.98
N SER A 128 -20.77 16.06 11.50
CA SER A 128 -20.28 14.71 11.73
C SER A 128 -21.08 13.99 12.82
N ARG A 129 -21.32 12.69 12.62
CA ARG A 129 -22.01 11.83 13.60
C ARG A 129 -21.40 11.87 15.01
N ASN A 130 -20.07 11.99 15.10
CA ASN A 130 -19.38 12.08 16.39
C ASN A 130 -19.64 13.42 17.09
N TRP A 131 -19.65 14.52 16.34
CA TRP A 131 -19.98 15.83 16.91
C TRP A 131 -21.40 15.83 17.48
N VAL A 132 -22.38 15.30 16.74
CA VAL A 132 -23.78 15.20 17.22
C VAL A 132 -23.89 14.32 18.45
N ARG A 133 -23.19 13.17 18.45
CA ARG A 133 -23.13 12.29 19.63
C ARG A 133 -22.67 13.06 20.87
N ASP A 134 -21.60 13.83 20.73
CA ASP A 134 -20.98 14.56 21.83
C ASP A 134 -21.88 15.72 22.28
N ALA A 135 -22.41 16.52 21.34
CA ALA A 135 -23.30 17.64 21.65
C ALA A 135 -24.61 17.19 22.31
N SER A 136 -25.20 16.08 21.88
CA SER A 136 -26.42 15.54 22.50
C SER A 136 -26.15 14.77 23.81
N GLY A 137 -24.88 14.60 24.22
CA GLY A 137 -24.51 13.85 25.42
C GLY A 137 -24.85 12.36 25.36
N MET A 138 -24.88 11.77 24.17
CA MET A 138 -25.39 10.42 23.92
C MET A 138 -24.28 9.39 23.74
N SER A 139 -24.54 8.13 24.10
CA SER A 139 -23.68 7.03 23.65
C SER A 139 -23.93 6.71 22.16
N THR A 140 -22.95 6.11 21.49
CA THR A 140 -23.08 5.68 20.08
C THR A 140 -24.29 4.77 19.86
N LYS A 141 -24.59 3.88 20.83
CA LYS A 141 -25.75 2.98 20.79
C LYS A 141 -27.07 3.74 20.90
N SER A 142 -27.12 4.77 21.75
CA SER A 142 -28.30 5.63 21.91
C SER A 142 -28.57 6.43 20.64
N LEU A 143 -27.53 7.05 20.06
CA LEU A 143 -27.65 7.80 18.81
C LEU A 143 -28.16 6.89 17.68
N SER A 144 -27.60 5.68 17.52
CA SER A 144 -28.10 4.72 16.50
C SER A 144 -29.59 4.42 16.64
N LYS A 145 -30.10 4.24 17.87
CA LYS A 145 -31.54 4.00 18.11
C LYS A 145 -32.38 5.20 17.66
N TRP A 146 -31.91 6.41 17.93
CA TRP A 146 -32.59 7.64 17.50
C TRP A 146 -32.57 7.82 16.00
N LEU A 147 -31.44 7.55 15.33
CA LEU A 147 -31.35 7.61 13.87
C LEU A 147 -32.33 6.65 13.20
N VAL A 148 -32.42 5.41 13.69
CA VAL A 148 -33.41 4.42 13.22
C VAL A 148 -34.83 4.91 13.48
N ARG A 149 -35.12 5.39 14.70
CA ARG A 149 -36.44 5.91 15.07
C ARG A 149 -36.88 7.08 14.19
N CYS A 150 -35.96 7.97 13.85
CA CYS A 150 -36.24 9.16 13.04
C CYS A 150 -36.17 8.87 11.53
N ASN A 151 -35.90 7.62 11.12
CA ASN A 151 -35.65 7.20 9.75
C ASN A 151 -34.56 8.04 9.04
N ILE A 152 -33.44 8.25 9.74
CA ILE A 152 -32.30 9.04 9.25
C ILE A 152 -31.17 8.10 8.88
N ASN A 153 -30.86 8.01 7.59
CA ASN A 153 -29.59 7.46 7.14
C ASN A 153 -28.51 8.53 7.29
N TRP A 154 -27.70 8.41 8.33
CA TRP A 154 -26.54 9.29 8.53
C TRP A 154 -25.35 8.62 7.87
N GLU A 155 -24.93 9.13 6.72
CA GLU A 155 -23.75 8.61 6.05
C GLU A 155 -22.60 8.58 7.04
N GLY A 156 -22.09 7.36 7.29
CA GLY A 156 -20.83 7.21 7.98
C GLY A 156 -19.77 7.96 7.18
N ARG A 157 -18.74 8.43 7.90
CA ARG A 157 -17.48 8.93 7.33
C ARG A 157 -17.20 8.22 5.99
N ILE A 158 -17.02 8.98 4.88
CA ILE A 158 -16.64 8.41 3.57
C ILE A 158 -15.63 7.31 3.86
N THR A 159 -15.98 6.07 3.51
CA THR A 159 -15.10 4.96 3.89
C THR A 159 -13.78 5.19 3.18
N ARG A 160 -12.67 4.87 3.84
CA ARG A 160 -11.33 5.03 3.25
C ARG A 160 -11.27 4.41 1.84
N ASN A 161 -11.97 3.29 1.64
CA ASN A 161 -12.06 2.62 0.35
C ASN A 161 -12.72 3.51 -0.73
N ASN A 162 -13.78 4.25 -0.40
CA ASN A 162 -14.41 5.17 -1.34
C ASN A 162 -13.47 6.32 -1.72
N VAL A 163 -12.74 6.89 -0.75
CA VAL A 163 -11.72 7.93 -1.04
C VAL A 163 -10.63 7.40 -1.96
N VAL A 164 -10.16 6.16 -1.71
CA VAL A 164 -9.15 5.51 -2.55
C VAL A 164 -9.68 5.28 -3.96
N GLU A 165 -10.91 4.79 -4.12
CA GLU A 165 -11.54 4.61 -5.43
C GLU A 165 -11.65 5.93 -6.20
N GLU A 166 -12.01 7.03 -5.55
CA GLU A 166 -12.08 8.36 -6.18
C GLU A 166 -10.71 8.88 -6.61
N ILE A 167 -9.67 8.69 -5.79
CA ILE A 167 -8.28 9.07 -6.14
C ILE A 167 -7.79 8.21 -7.31
N GLU A 168 -8.02 6.90 -7.29
CA GLU A 168 -7.65 6.01 -8.38
C GLU A 168 -8.34 6.40 -9.69
N ASP A 169 -9.64 6.68 -9.67
CA ASP A 169 -10.39 7.14 -10.84
C ASP A 169 -9.85 8.47 -11.37
N LEU A 170 -9.48 9.40 -10.48
CA LEU A 170 -8.83 10.66 -10.86
C LEU A 170 -7.48 10.39 -11.54
N LEU A 171 -6.62 9.56 -10.95
CA LEU A 171 -5.30 9.22 -11.49
C LEU A 171 -5.44 8.56 -12.87
N ARG A 172 -6.39 7.65 -13.05
CA ARG A 172 -6.66 7.01 -14.33
C ARG A 172 -7.08 8.03 -15.39
N ARG A 173 -7.89 9.03 -15.04
CA ARG A 173 -8.24 10.15 -15.94
C ARG A 173 -7.03 11.02 -16.28
N LEU A 174 -6.06 11.12 -15.38
CA LEU A 174 -4.78 11.81 -15.60
C LEU A 174 -3.74 10.95 -16.34
N GLY A 175 -4.12 9.77 -16.85
CA GLY A 175 -3.26 8.90 -17.65
C GLY A 175 -2.40 7.92 -16.85
N TRP A 176 -2.63 7.80 -15.54
CA TRP A 176 -1.98 6.79 -14.72
C TRP A 176 -2.44 5.38 -15.12
N SER A 177 -1.48 4.46 -15.20
CA SER A 177 -1.72 3.04 -15.46
C SER A 177 -0.71 2.17 -14.74
N GLU A 178 -1.01 0.88 -14.62
CA GLU A 178 -0.12 -0.13 -14.04
C GLU A 178 1.19 -0.23 -14.84
N ALA A 179 1.13 -0.09 -16.16
CA ALA A 179 2.30 -0.03 -17.03
C ALA A 179 3.16 1.21 -16.74
N TRP A 180 2.53 2.38 -16.56
CA TRP A 180 3.23 3.61 -16.18
C TRP A 180 3.93 3.47 -14.82
N MET A 181 3.25 2.89 -13.83
CA MET A 181 3.82 2.63 -12.51
C MET A 181 5.02 1.67 -12.57
N CYS A 182 4.92 0.62 -13.39
CA CYS A 182 6.03 -0.29 -13.63
C CYS A 182 7.23 0.40 -14.29
N GLU A 183 7.02 1.23 -15.32
CA GLU A 183 8.10 1.98 -15.97
C GLU A 183 8.79 2.94 -15.00
N GLU A 184 8.00 3.61 -14.16
CA GLU A 184 8.53 4.55 -13.17
C GLU A 184 9.33 3.84 -12.07
N LEU A 185 8.89 2.64 -11.65
CA LEU A 185 9.68 1.76 -10.78
C LEU A 185 11.03 1.45 -11.41
N PHE A 186 11.05 1.03 -12.69
CA PHE A 186 12.29 0.69 -13.38
C PHE A 186 13.22 1.91 -13.52
N ARG A 187 12.70 3.08 -13.90
CA ARG A 187 13.47 4.33 -13.94
C ARG A 187 14.06 4.68 -12.59
N PHE A 188 13.27 4.56 -11.51
CA PHE A 188 13.73 4.84 -10.15
C PHE A 188 14.94 3.99 -9.76
N ILE A 189 14.95 2.70 -10.15
CA ILE A 189 16.07 1.80 -9.86
C ILE A 189 17.19 1.84 -10.89
N GLY A 190 17.15 2.75 -11.87
CA GLY A 190 18.19 2.95 -12.88
C GLY A 190 18.13 1.97 -14.06
N VAL A 191 16.96 1.43 -14.38
CA VAL A 191 16.74 0.54 -15.55
C VAL A 191 16.08 1.33 -16.69
N ASP A 192 16.74 1.40 -17.85
CA ASP A 192 16.19 2.01 -19.06
C ASP A 192 15.25 1.04 -19.77
N VAL A 193 13.95 1.16 -19.52
CA VAL A 193 12.92 0.32 -20.15
C VAL A 193 12.95 0.35 -21.68
N ASN A 194 13.38 1.44 -22.30
CA ASN A 194 13.46 1.55 -23.76
C ASN A 194 14.65 0.79 -24.32
N ALA A 195 15.74 0.64 -23.56
CA ALA A 195 16.86 -0.22 -23.94
C ALA A 195 16.40 -1.66 -24.12
N PHE A 196 15.61 -2.19 -23.20
CA PHE A 196 15.08 -3.56 -23.28
C PHE A 196 14.11 -3.73 -24.46
N ARG A 197 13.19 -2.77 -24.66
CA ARG A 197 12.22 -2.82 -25.76
C ARG A 197 12.86 -2.80 -27.14
N ARG A 198 14.00 -2.11 -27.32
CA ARG A 198 14.77 -2.15 -28.57
C ARG A 198 15.21 -3.56 -28.96
N HIS A 199 15.32 -4.47 -27.99
CA HIS A 199 15.65 -5.88 -28.20
C HIS A 199 14.42 -6.81 -28.07
N GLY A 200 13.20 -6.27 -28.13
CA GLY A 200 11.96 -7.06 -28.05
C GLY A 200 11.67 -7.63 -26.66
N ILE A 201 12.29 -7.11 -25.61
CA ILE A 201 12.10 -7.54 -24.23
C ILE A 201 11.19 -6.51 -23.55
N GLU A 202 9.99 -6.92 -23.14
CA GLU A 202 9.04 -6.05 -22.43
C GLU A 202 9.30 -6.10 -20.90
N PRO A 203 9.79 -5.00 -20.28
CA PRO A 203 10.12 -5.01 -18.85
C PRO A 203 8.92 -5.23 -17.94
N CYS A 204 7.75 -4.72 -18.33
CA CYS A 204 6.54 -4.78 -17.51
C CYS A 204 5.73 -6.07 -17.67
N VAL A 205 6.29 -7.09 -18.34
CA VAL A 205 5.66 -8.40 -18.55
C VAL A 205 5.31 -9.14 -17.25
N TRP A 206 5.92 -8.77 -16.12
CA TRP A 206 5.62 -9.33 -14.80
C TRP A 206 4.20 -9.02 -14.30
N LEU A 207 3.56 -7.98 -14.85
CA LEU A 207 2.15 -7.65 -14.58
C LEU A 207 1.18 -8.60 -15.30
N ASN A 208 1.63 -9.31 -16.33
CA ASN A 208 0.74 -10.17 -17.12
C ASN A 208 0.22 -11.33 -16.28
N ASN A 209 -1.07 -11.65 -16.40
CA ASN A 209 -1.74 -12.74 -15.69
C ASN A 209 -1.82 -12.58 -14.16
N LEU A 210 -1.38 -11.45 -13.61
CA LEU A 210 -1.39 -11.19 -12.17
C LEU A 210 -2.83 -11.19 -11.63
N GLU A 211 -3.83 -10.85 -12.46
CA GLU A 211 -5.26 -10.96 -12.13
C GLU A 211 -5.73 -12.39 -11.83
N LYS A 212 -5.06 -13.41 -12.40
CA LYS A 212 -5.38 -14.82 -12.13
C LYS A 212 -5.01 -15.23 -10.70
N LEU A 213 -4.11 -14.49 -10.05
CA LEU A 213 -3.72 -14.71 -8.66
C LEU A 213 -4.77 -14.20 -7.66
N SER A 214 -5.86 -13.58 -8.11
CA SER A 214 -7.05 -13.39 -7.27
C SER A 214 -7.61 -14.71 -6.71
N ASN A 215 -7.36 -15.83 -7.38
CA ASN A 215 -7.64 -17.16 -6.87
C ASN A 215 -6.49 -17.69 -5.99
N LEU A 216 -6.68 -17.69 -4.68
CA LEU A 216 -5.72 -18.22 -3.71
C LEU A 216 -5.39 -19.71 -3.89
N LYS A 217 -6.20 -20.48 -4.62
CA LYS A 217 -5.93 -21.91 -4.93
C LYS A 217 -4.86 -22.08 -6.01
N LYS A 218 -4.28 -21.00 -6.53
CA LYS A 218 -3.17 -21.11 -7.48
C LYS A 218 -1.89 -21.59 -6.80
N PRO A 219 -1.16 -22.59 -7.35
CA PRO A 219 0.07 -23.12 -6.74
C PRO A 219 1.14 -22.05 -6.48
N TYR A 220 1.12 -20.95 -7.24
CA TYR A 220 1.98 -19.79 -7.00
C TYR A 220 1.91 -19.27 -5.56
N TRP A 221 0.71 -19.17 -4.97
CA TRP A 221 0.53 -18.76 -3.57
C TRP A 221 1.14 -19.74 -2.58
N PHE A 222 1.09 -21.03 -2.89
CA PHE A 222 1.75 -22.05 -2.09
C PHE A 222 3.27 -21.91 -2.16
N GLY A 223 3.81 -21.66 -3.37
CA GLY A 223 5.23 -21.37 -3.59
C GLY A 223 5.71 -20.15 -2.80
N LEU A 224 4.92 -19.08 -2.78
CA LEU A 224 5.20 -17.92 -1.95
C LEU A 224 5.13 -18.25 -0.46
N ARG A 225 4.13 -19.01 0.00
CA ARG A 225 4.01 -19.37 1.42
C ARG A 225 5.23 -20.15 1.92
N VAL A 226 5.76 -21.07 1.12
CA VAL A 226 6.95 -21.83 1.53
C VAL A 226 8.25 -21.03 1.45
N SER A 227 8.22 -19.89 0.76
CA SER A 227 9.31 -18.91 0.69
C SER A 227 8.97 -17.68 1.54
N ASP A 228 8.56 -16.55 0.97
CA ASP A 228 8.56 -15.25 1.66
C ASP A 228 7.22 -14.87 2.34
N LEU A 229 6.11 -15.48 1.93
CA LEU A 229 4.78 -15.15 2.47
C LEU A 229 4.53 -15.82 3.82
N MET A 230 4.27 -15.01 4.85
CA MET A 230 3.78 -15.50 6.14
C MET A 230 2.25 -15.59 6.14
N VAL A 231 1.72 -16.69 6.67
CA VAL A 231 0.28 -16.88 6.89
C VAL A 231 0.06 -17.09 8.38
N LYS A 232 -0.76 -16.23 8.99
CA LYS A 232 -1.12 -16.30 10.41
C LYS A 232 -2.61 -16.57 10.55
N GLU A 233 -2.94 -17.46 11.47
CA GLU A 233 -4.32 -17.76 11.83
C GLU A 233 -4.65 -17.11 13.17
N PHE A 234 -5.77 -16.40 13.19
CA PHE A 234 -6.42 -15.85 14.37
C PHE A 234 -7.83 -16.45 14.46
N ASP A 235 -8.50 -16.30 15.61
CA ASP A 235 -9.79 -16.94 15.86
C ASP A 235 -10.87 -16.63 14.80
N ASP A 236 -10.81 -15.45 14.17
CA ASP A 236 -11.81 -14.96 13.22
C ASP A 236 -11.26 -14.58 11.84
N ILE A 237 -9.94 -14.58 11.65
CA ILE A 237 -9.29 -14.14 10.40
C ILE A 237 -8.03 -14.95 10.09
N THR A 238 -7.67 -14.99 8.80
CA THR A 238 -6.36 -15.45 8.35
C THR A 238 -5.60 -14.27 7.73
N GLU A 239 -4.49 -13.86 8.32
CA GLU A 239 -3.65 -12.76 7.83
C GLU A 239 -2.59 -13.31 6.88
N LEU A 240 -2.53 -12.76 5.66
CA LEU A 240 -1.40 -12.93 4.74
C LEU A 240 -0.45 -11.74 4.95
N GLU A 241 0.81 -11.98 5.25
CA GLU A 241 1.79 -10.94 5.58
C GLU A 241 3.10 -11.15 4.81
N ILE A 242 3.60 -10.10 4.15
CA ILE A 242 4.91 -10.08 3.48
C ILE A 242 5.65 -8.81 3.89
N ASP A 243 6.94 -8.92 4.20
CA ASP A 243 7.77 -7.78 4.60
C ASP A 243 8.97 -7.53 3.70
N THR A 244 9.33 -6.27 3.53
CA THR A 244 10.52 -5.90 2.77
C THR A 244 11.18 -4.64 3.29
N THR A 245 12.42 -4.46 2.87
CA THR A 245 13.17 -3.20 2.95
C THR A 245 13.56 -2.69 1.55
N GLY A 246 13.36 -3.52 0.51
CA GLY A 246 13.77 -3.27 -0.86
C GLY A 246 12.80 -2.37 -1.62
N SER A 247 13.33 -1.68 -2.62
CA SER A 247 12.58 -0.75 -3.48
C SER A 247 11.60 -1.46 -4.40
N VAL A 248 12.03 -2.59 -4.97
CA VAL A 248 11.24 -3.36 -5.93
C VAL A 248 10.05 -4.03 -5.23
N ASP A 249 10.31 -4.70 -4.12
CA ASP A 249 9.31 -5.39 -3.33
C ASP A 249 8.29 -4.43 -2.70
N ALA A 250 8.69 -3.20 -2.37
CA ALA A 250 7.78 -2.18 -1.86
C ALA A 250 6.68 -1.79 -2.86
N VAL A 251 6.87 -2.09 -4.15
CA VAL A 251 5.85 -1.97 -5.20
C VAL A 251 5.25 -3.33 -5.54
N PHE A 252 6.07 -4.36 -5.67
CA PHE A 252 5.62 -5.69 -6.07
C PHE A 252 4.68 -6.34 -5.05
N PHE A 253 5.05 -6.39 -3.77
CA PHE A 253 4.25 -7.06 -2.73
C PHE A 253 2.84 -6.47 -2.55
N PRO A 254 2.66 -5.15 -2.41
CA PRO A 254 1.32 -4.59 -2.40
C PRO A 254 0.57 -4.79 -3.72
N THR A 255 1.24 -4.76 -4.89
CA THR A 255 0.58 -5.10 -6.18
C THR A 255 0.02 -6.51 -6.15
N LEU A 256 0.82 -7.45 -5.67
CA LEU A 256 0.49 -8.87 -5.58
C LEU A 256 -0.66 -9.12 -4.60
N LEU A 257 -0.55 -8.67 -3.35
CA LEU A 257 -1.59 -8.88 -2.32
C LEU A 257 -2.93 -8.26 -2.72
N ASN A 258 -2.86 -7.14 -3.44
CA ASN A 258 -4.03 -6.44 -3.92
C ASN A 258 -4.88 -7.23 -4.93
N THR A 259 -4.32 -8.25 -5.57
CA THR A 259 -5.10 -9.20 -6.40
C THR A 259 -6.18 -9.94 -5.59
N VAL A 260 -5.95 -10.09 -4.28
CA VAL A 260 -6.84 -10.77 -3.34
C VAL A 260 -7.72 -9.75 -2.62
N LYS A 261 -7.10 -8.75 -2.00
CA LYS A 261 -7.77 -7.70 -1.22
C LYS A 261 -6.84 -6.50 -1.07
N THR A 262 -7.38 -5.29 -0.94
CA THR A 262 -6.58 -4.09 -0.70
C THR A 262 -5.68 -4.26 0.54
N PRO A 263 -4.35 -4.17 0.40
CA PRO A 263 -3.42 -4.41 1.49
C PRO A 263 -3.34 -3.23 2.45
N SER A 264 -3.05 -3.54 3.70
CA SER A 264 -2.68 -2.58 4.74
C SER A 264 -1.15 -2.57 4.92
N LEU A 265 -0.61 -1.49 5.48
CA LEU A 265 0.83 -1.31 5.71
C LEU A 265 1.12 -1.10 7.20
N LYS A 266 2.08 -1.85 7.74
CA LYS A 266 2.77 -1.58 9.00
C LYS A 266 4.19 -1.09 8.67
N ILE A 267 4.62 0.03 9.26
CA ILE A 267 5.98 0.55 9.13
C ILE A 267 6.68 0.40 10.48
N TRP A 268 7.85 -0.22 10.48
CA TRP A 268 8.61 -0.43 11.72
C TRP A 268 10.11 -0.44 11.45
N ARG A 269 10.90 -0.34 12.52
CA ARG A 269 12.37 -0.34 12.43
C ARG A 269 12.92 -1.72 12.76
N LYS A 270 13.67 -2.32 11.82
CA LYS A 270 14.39 -3.57 12.07
C LYS A 270 15.57 -3.35 13.00
N LYS A 271 15.87 -4.36 13.84
CA LYS A 271 17.12 -4.41 14.60
C LYS A 271 18.30 -4.49 13.62
N LYS A 272 19.43 -3.89 13.99
CA LYS A 272 20.65 -3.90 13.18
C LYS A 272 21.11 -5.34 12.96
N THR A 273 21.25 -5.75 11.69
CA THR A 273 21.92 -7.00 11.31
C THR A 273 23.44 -6.76 11.23
N PRO A 274 24.29 -7.64 11.78
CA PRO A 274 25.75 -7.47 11.78
C PRO A 274 26.37 -7.31 10.39
N THR A 275 25.75 -7.90 9.36
CA THR A 275 26.23 -7.93 7.98
C THR A 275 25.91 -6.65 7.18
N ALA A 276 25.01 -5.79 7.66
CA ALA A 276 24.62 -4.55 6.99
C ALA A 276 25.53 -3.38 7.42
N LYS A 277 26.77 -3.33 6.89
CA LYS A 277 27.76 -2.28 7.22
C LYS A 277 27.24 -0.84 7.01
N TYR A 278 26.36 -0.63 6.02
CA TYR A 278 25.93 0.71 5.59
C TYR A 278 24.50 1.09 6.00
N VAL A 279 23.78 0.22 6.71
CA VAL A 279 22.41 0.50 7.16
C VAL A 279 22.32 0.24 8.66
N GLN A 280 22.39 1.30 9.45
CA GLN A 280 22.42 1.18 10.90
C GLN A 280 21.07 0.73 11.49
N ARG A 281 19.94 1.07 10.84
CA ARG A 281 18.56 0.70 11.24
C ARG A 281 17.64 0.68 10.01
N PRO A 282 17.43 -0.47 9.36
CA PRO A 282 16.54 -0.55 8.21
C PRO A 282 15.10 -0.22 8.63
N ILE A 283 14.39 0.56 7.80
CA ILE A 283 12.94 0.70 7.90
C ILE A 283 12.32 -0.45 7.11
N ALA A 284 11.55 -1.30 7.78
CA ALA A 284 10.82 -2.37 7.16
C ALA A 284 9.37 -1.95 6.91
N LEU A 285 8.88 -2.37 5.75
CA LEU A 285 7.50 -2.26 5.33
C LEU A 285 6.90 -3.66 5.40
N THR A 286 5.80 -3.80 6.12
CA THR A 286 5.05 -5.05 6.19
C THR A 286 3.68 -4.83 5.61
N PHE A 287 3.40 -5.49 4.49
CA PHE A 287 2.12 -5.46 3.82
C PHE A 287 1.30 -6.67 4.25
N TYR A 288 0.02 -6.46 4.52
CA TYR A 288 -0.84 -7.54 4.95
C TYR A 288 -2.29 -7.42 4.46
N VAL A 289 -2.95 -8.55 4.30
CA VAL A 289 -4.39 -8.65 4.03
C VAL A 289 -5.05 -9.64 4.98
N ASP A 290 -6.15 -9.20 5.60
CA ASP A 290 -6.98 -10.06 6.43
C ASP A 290 -8.03 -10.75 5.58
N LEU A 291 -7.90 -12.06 5.47
CA LEU A 291 -8.90 -12.94 4.87
C LEU A 291 -9.93 -13.34 5.92
N GLY A 292 -11.14 -13.71 5.47
CA GLY A 292 -12.11 -14.36 6.35
C GLY A 292 -11.68 -15.78 6.73
N VAL A 293 -12.35 -16.34 7.74
CA VAL A 293 -12.14 -17.72 8.22
C VAL A 293 -12.17 -18.72 7.05
N ASN A 294 -11.25 -19.69 7.04
CA ASN A 294 -11.17 -20.79 6.08
C ASN A 294 -11.02 -20.36 4.60
N LYS A 295 -10.49 -19.16 4.34
CA LYS A 295 -10.25 -18.69 2.96
C LYS A 295 -8.90 -19.12 2.39
N TRP A 296 -7.92 -19.37 3.24
CA TRP A 296 -6.61 -19.86 2.83
C TRP A 296 -6.69 -21.38 2.51
N PRO A 297 -6.38 -21.82 1.27
CA PRO A 297 -6.63 -23.19 0.85
C PRO A 297 -5.45 -24.15 1.06
N TRP A 298 -4.28 -23.64 1.46
CA TRP A 298 -3.06 -24.43 1.57
C TRP A 298 -2.72 -24.77 3.02
N PRO A 299 -1.96 -25.84 3.28
CA PRO A 299 -1.53 -26.14 4.64
C PRO A 299 -0.65 -25.03 5.22
N MET A 300 -0.82 -24.73 6.51
CA MET A 300 0.01 -23.76 7.22
C MET A 300 1.22 -24.41 7.89
N LYS A 301 1.08 -25.66 8.31
CA LYS A 301 2.14 -26.54 8.82
C LYS A 301 2.30 -27.67 7.81
N LEU A 302 3.54 -28.00 7.47
CA LEU A 302 3.87 -29.03 6.50
C LEU A 302 4.87 -29.98 7.15
N SER A 303 4.57 -31.27 7.16
CA SER A 303 5.61 -32.30 7.21
C SER A 303 6.20 -32.54 5.82
N ASP A 304 7.36 -33.20 5.76
CA ASP A 304 8.01 -33.56 4.51
C ASP A 304 7.08 -34.40 3.62
N ASP A 305 6.43 -35.42 4.20
CA ASP A 305 5.48 -36.30 3.50
C ASP A 305 4.27 -35.54 2.94
N GLU A 306 3.72 -34.59 3.70
CA GLU A 306 2.59 -33.79 3.25
C GLU A 306 2.98 -32.85 2.12
N PHE A 307 4.15 -32.23 2.24
CA PHE A 307 4.68 -31.34 1.21
C PHE A 307 4.97 -32.11 -0.09
N GLU A 308 5.66 -33.24 -0.01
CA GLU A 308 5.94 -34.10 -1.15
C GLU A 308 4.64 -34.60 -1.81
N ARG A 309 3.66 -35.04 -1.01
CA ARG A 309 2.36 -35.50 -1.52
C ARG A 309 1.64 -34.40 -2.33
N ILE A 310 1.69 -33.15 -1.86
CA ILE A 310 1.08 -32.02 -2.57
C ILE A 310 1.79 -31.78 -3.90
N LEU A 311 3.13 -31.71 -3.90
CA LEU A 311 3.90 -31.48 -5.13
C LEU A 311 3.73 -32.62 -6.14
N ASN A 312 3.64 -33.86 -5.68
CA ASN A 312 3.38 -35.02 -6.53
C ASN A 312 1.97 -34.99 -7.15
N GLY A 313 1.01 -34.33 -6.49
CA GLY A 313 -0.35 -34.14 -7.00
C GLY A 313 -0.48 -33.06 -8.09
N PHE A 314 0.52 -32.19 -8.24
CA PHE A 314 0.50 -31.14 -9.26
C PHE A 314 0.76 -31.71 -10.66
N SER A 315 0.08 -31.14 -11.66
CA SER A 315 0.52 -31.21 -13.06
C SER A 315 1.87 -30.49 -13.25
N ASP A 316 2.53 -30.72 -14.38
CA ASP A 316 3.82 -30.05 -14.67
C ASP A 316 3.68 -28.52 -14.73
N GLU A 317 2.54 -28.01 -15.20
CA GLU A 317 2.26 -26.58 -15.25
C GLU A 317 1.98 -26.00 -13.87
N GLU A 318 1.25 -26.72 -13.01
CA GLU A 318 1.03 -26.33 -11.62
C GLU A 318 2.33 -26.36 -10.81
N LEU A 319 3.21 -27.35 -11.06
CA LEU A 319 4.53 -27.40 -10.46
C LEU A 319 5.39 -26.23 -10.94
N ALA A 320 5.34 -25.86 -12.21
CA ALA A 320 6.06 -24.68 -12.72
C ALA A 320 5.52 -23.37 -12.11
N GLU A 321 4.21 -23.23 -11.96
CA GLU A 321 3.55 -22.10 -11.30
C GLU A 321 3.93 -22.02 -9.81
N PHE A 322 4.01 -23.17 -9.13
CA PHE A 322 4.52 -23.27 -7.75
C PHE A 322 5.99 -22.82 -7.66
N VAL A 323 6.87 -23.36 -8.49
CA VAL A 323 8.30 -23.01 -8.47
C VAL A 323 8.52 -21.53 -8.76
N ALA A 324 7.73 -20.93 -9.66
CA ALA A 324 7.79 -19.49 -9.90
C ALA A 324 7.49 -18.68 -8.62
N GLY A 325 6.47 -19.07 -7.85
CA GLY A 325 6.17 -18.46 -6.55
C GLY A 325 7.31 -18.61 -5.54
N VAL A 326 8.01 -19.76 -5.54
CA VAL A 326 9.20 -19.97 -4.69
C VAL A 326 10.34 -19.05 -5.11
N VAL A 327 10.60 -18.94 -6.42
CA VAL A 327 11.66 -18.08 -6.96
C VAL A 327 11.36 -16.61 -6.70
N ASP A 328 10.09 -16.20 -6.77
CA ASP A 328 9.65 -14.83 -6.53
C ASP A 328 9.53 -14.45 -5.05
N GLY A 329 9.60 -15.40 -4.13
CA GLY A 329 9.83 -15.11 -2.72
C GLY A 329 11.32 -15.05 -2.41
N ASP A 330 11.95 -16.22 -2.28
CA ASP A 330 13.32 -16.40 -1.77
C ASP A 330 14.34 -16.81 -2.85
N GLY A 331 14.00 -16.63 -4.12
CA GLY A 331 14.88 -17.00 -5.22
C GLY A 331 15.82 -15.89 -5.71
N SER A 332 16.74 -16.26 -6.61
CA SER A 332 17.55 -15.33 -7.38
C SER A 332 17.85 -15.89 -8.77
N VAL A 333 17.75 -15.05 -9.78
CA VAL A 333 18.17 -15.35 -11.16
C VAL A 333 19.44 -14.56 -11.44
N VAL A 334 20.52 -15.27 -11.78
CA VAL A 334 21.85 -14.69 -11.92
C VAL A 334 22.49 -15.15 -13.23
N TYR A 335 23.05 -14.20 -13.97
CA TYR A 335 24.01 -14.46 -15.03
C TYR A 335 25.40 -14.06 -14.50
N TYR A 336 26.29 -15.04 -14.41
CA TYR A 336 27.68 -14.84 -14.02
C TYR A 336 28.53 -14.85 -15.28
N TYR A 337 29.39 -13.85 -15.44
CA TYR A 337 30.32 -13.76 -16.55
C TYR A 337 31.66 -13.23 -16.04
N ASN A 338 32.74 -13.82 -16.52
CA ASN A 338 34.10 -13.30 -16.43
C ASN A 338 34.83 -13.63 -17.74
N ASP A 339 36.14 -13.37 -17.80
CA ASP A 339 36.94 -13.60 -19.02
C ASP A 339 37.03 -15.09 -19.43
N GLU A 340 36.72 -16.02 -18.54
CA GLU A 340 36.93 -17.47 -18.73
C GLU A 340 35.63 -18.30 -18.70
N THR A 341 34.58 -17.79 -18.07
CA THR A 341 33.37 -18.56 -17.72
C THR A 341 32.11 -17.71 -17.79
N GLU A 342 31.07 -18.31 -18.35
CA GLU A 342 29.71 -17.78 -18.38
C GLU A 342 28.73 -18.83 -17.92
N LEU A 343 28.00 -18.53 -16.86
CA LEU A 343 27.09 -19.46 -16.23
C LEU A 343 25.81 -18.77 -15.79
N VAL A 344 24.69 -19.40 -16.11
CA VAL A 344 23.38 -19.04 -15.58
C VAL A 344 23.17 -19.79 -14.28
N PHE A 345 22.64 -19.11 -13.28
CA PHE A 345 22.24 -19.72 -12.02
C PHE A 345 20.83 -19.31 -11.60
N VAL A 346 20.08 -20.28 -11.08
CA VAL A 346 18.87 -20.03 -10.30
C VAL A 346 19.11 -20.54 -8.89
N TYR A 347 19.04 -19.64 -7.91
CA TYR A 347 19.18 -19.94 -6.50
C TYR A 347 17.81 -19.92 -5.83
N ILE A 348 17.60 -20.83 -4.87
CA ILE A 348 16.50 -20.78 -3.90
C ILE A 348 17.15 -20.94 -2.53
N THR A 349 17.07 -19.90 -1.70
CA THR A 349 17.74 -19.87 -0.40
C THR A 349 16.77 -20.18 0.73
N ALA A 350 17.24 -20.90 1.75
CA ALA A 350 16.51 -21.09 2.99
C ALA A 350 17.45 -20.91 4.18
N CYS A 351 16.96 -20.33 5.27
CA CYS A 351 17.70 -20.24 6.53
C CYS A 351 18.07 -21.64 7.04
N LYS A 352 19.29 -21.80 7.55
CA LYS A 352 19.80 -23.10 8.00
C LYS A 352 19.04 -23.68 9.19
N ALA A 353 18.68 -22.82 10.15
CA ALA A 353 18.00 -23.19 11.39
C ALA A 353 16.49 -22.94 11.36
N CYS A 354 15.84 -23.10 10.20
CA CYS A 354 14.40 -22.87 10.09
C CYS A 354 13.68 -24.02 9.36
N PRO A 355 12.38 -24.22 9.62
CA PRO A 355 11.60 -25.28 8.97
C PRO A 355 11.62 -25.22 7.43
N LYS A 356 11.82 -24.03 6.86
CA LYS A 356 11.94 -23.83 5.40
C LYS A 356 13.12 -24.58 4.78
N ARG A 357 14.12 -25.00 5.56
CA ARG A 357 15.26 -25.75 5.03
C ARG A 357 14.87 -27.08 4.42
N LEU A 358 13.91 -27.78 5.03
CA LEU A 358 13.46 -29.10 4.60
C LEU A 358 12.84 -29.07 3.19
N ILE A 359 12.26 -27.92 2.82
CA ILE A 359 11.64 -27.70 1.51
C ILE A 359 12.66 -27.84 0.37
N LEU A 360 13.95 -27.54 0.59
CA LEU A 360 14.96 -27.59 -0.48
C LEU A 360 15.20 -29.01 -1.00
N ASP A 361 15.21 -30.02 -0.13
CA ASP A 361 15.47 -31.41 -0.53
C ASP A 361 14.30 -31.98 -1.34
N VAL A 362 13.08 -31.84 -0.82
CA VAL A 362 11.86 -32.28 -1.53
C VAL A 362 11.72 -31.55 -2.87
N LEU A 363 12.03 -30.25 -2.91
CA LEU A 363 11.97 -29.46 -4.13
C LEU A 363 12.99 -29.91 -5.17
N ARG A 364 14.25 -30.13 -4.76
CA ARG A 364 15.32 -30.66 -5.63
C ARG A 364 14.89 -31.98 -6.27
N ASP A 365 14.41 -32.91 -5.46
CA ASP A 365 14.10 -34.27 -5.90
C ASP A 365 12.87 -34.28 -6.80
N THR A 366 11.86 -33.48 -6.47
CA THR A 366 10.66 -33.31 -7.30
C THR A 366 11.01 -32.72 -8.67
N ILE A 367 11.79 -31.64 -8.72
CA ILE A 367 12.21 -30.99 -9.98
C ILE A 367 13.07 -31.95 -10.82
N THR A 368 13.99 -32.68 -10.19
CA THR A 368 14.82 -33.66 -10.88
C THR A 368 13.97 -34.76 -11.50
N LYS A 369 13.04 -35.34 -10.74
CA LYS A 369 12.17 -36.44 -11.20
C LYS A 369 11.19 -36.00 -12.28
N ARG A 370 10.58 -34.82 -12.14
CA ARG A 370 9.49 -34.35 -13.01
C ARG A 370 9.98 -33.62 -14.24
N PHE A 371 11.03 -32.81 -14.11
CA PHE A 371 11.54 -31.99 -15.21
C PHE A 371 12.87 -32.49 -15.79
N GLY A 372 13.53 -33.45 -15.13
CA GLY A 372 14.86 -33.91 -15.51
C GLY A 372 15.90 -32.80 -15.40
N ILE A 373 15.72 -31.88 -14.44
CA ILE A 373 16.58 -30.70 -14.20
C ILE A 373 17.32 -30.94 -12.88
N ILE A 374 18.64 -30.94 -12.91
CA ILE A 374 19.45 -31.29 -11.74
C ILE A 374 19.81 -30.03 -10.96
N GLY A 375 19.50 -30.05 -9.67
CA GLY A 375 19.88 -29.00 -8.71
C GLY A 375 20.82 -29.55 -7.65
N THR A 376 21.76 -28.73 -7.21
CA THR A 376 22.69 -29.06 -6.12
C THR A 376 22.42 -28.17 -4.91
N ILE A 377 22.41 -28.76 -3.72
CA ILE A 377 22.27 -27.99 -2.47
C ILE A 377 23.66 -27.68 -1.92
N TYR A 378 23.93 -26.39 -1.73
CA TYR A 378 25.14 -25.90 -1.08
C TYR A 378 24.82 -25.45 0.33
N GLN A 379 25.59 -25.96 1.30
CA GLN A 379 25.53 -25.51 2.68
C GLN A 379 26.41 -24.29 2.87
N ARG A 380 25.87 -23.23 3.47
CA ARG A 380 26.66 -22.06 3.88
C ARG A 380 26.61 -21.91 5.40
N GLU A 381 27.28 -20.88 5.89
CA GLU A 381 27.39 -20.62 7.33
C GLU A 381 26.03 -20.33 7.95
N THR A 382 25.22 -19.49 7.29
CA THR A 382 23.94 -18.99 7.82
C THR A 382 22.69 -19.50 7.10
N ASP A 383 22.86 -19.98 5.86
CA ASP A 383 21.82 -20.32 4.91
C ASP A 383 22.25 -21.53 4.07
N ASP A 384 21.28 -22.23 3.51
CA ASP A 384 21.54 -23.24 2.49
C ASP A 384 20.84 -22.80 1.19
N ALA A 385 21.41 -23.18 0.06
CA ALA A 385 20.92 -22.78 -1.26
C ALA A 385 20.77 -23.99 -2.18
N LEU A 386 19.56 -24.19 -2.73
CA LEU A 386 19.36 -25.04 -3.89
C LEU A 386 19.75 -24.26 -5.14
N VAL A 387 20.67 -24.80 -5.92
CA VAL A 387 21.28 -24.12 -7.07
C VAL A 387 21.12 -24.98 -8.31
N PHE A 388 20.49 -24.39 -9.33
CA PHE A 388 20.50 -24.90 -10.69
C PHE A 388 21.52 -24.08 -11.48
N SER A 389 22.35 -24.74 -12.28
CA SER A 389 23.44 -24.08 -13.02
C SER A 389 23.43 -24.44 -14.51
N GLY A 390 23.98 -23.54 -15.34
CA GLY A 390 24.16 -23.76 -16.77
C GLY A 390 22.85 -24.10 -17.49
N GLU A 391 22.86 -25.16 -18.30
CA GLU A 391 21.70 -25.58 -19.09
C GLU A 391 20.49 -25.95 -18.21
N ASP A 392 20.70 -26.53 -17.03
CA ASP A 392 19.60 -26.87 -16.12
C ASP A 392 18.90 -25.62 -15.57
N ALA A 393 19.65 -24.55 -15.32
CA ALA A 393 19.07 -23.25 -14.96
C ALA A 393 18.23 -22.67 -16.12
N VAL A 394 18.74 -22.74 -17.36
CA VAL A 394 18.02 -22.27 -18.56
C VAL A 394 16.75 -23.07 -18.80
N ARG A 395 16.82 -24.40 -18.70
CA ARG A 395 15.67 -25.31 -18.80
C ARG A 395 14.62 -25.01 -17.74
N LEU A 396 15.05 -24.67 -16.52
CA LEU A 396 14.14 -24.27 -15.46
C LEU A 396 13.45 -22.94 -15.80
N LEU A 397 14.22 -21.92 -16.19
CA LEU A 397 13.70 -20.61 -16.57
C LEU A 397 12.68 -20.70 -17.73
N ARG A 398 12.94 -21.55 -18.73
CA ARG A 398 12.00 -21.79 -19.85
C ARG A 398 10.63 -22.27 -19.37
N ARG A 399 10.57 -23.02 -18.26
CA ARG A 399 9.31 -23.52 -17.67
C ARG A 399 8.63 -22.47 -16.80
N VAL A 400 9.38 -21.79 -15.94
CA VAL A 400 8.81 -20.99 -14.84
C VAL A 400 8.63 -19.52 -15.18
N ALA A 401 9.39 -18.95 -16.13
CA ALA A 401 9.40 -17.50 -16.39
C ALA A 401 8.02 -16.93 -16.74
N LYS A 402 7.13 -17.70 -17.38
CA LYS A 402 5.77 -17.25 -17.71
C LYS A 402 4.86 -17.06 -16.48
N TYR A 403 5.23 -17.64 -15.34
CA TYR A 403 4.52 -17.55 -14.06
C TYR A 403 5.23 -16.64 -13.05
N MET A 404 6.38 -16.06 -13.40
CA MET A 404 7.10 -15.14 -12.53
C MET A 404 6.55 -13.72 -12.65
N HIS A 405 6.34 -13.11 -11.50
CA HIS A 405 5.79 -11.78 -11.28
C HIS A 405 6.74 -10.86 -10.51
N HIS A 406 7.85 -11.33 -9.94
CA HIS A 406 8.82 -10.41 -9.34
C HIS A 406 9.53 -9.59 -10.44
N PRO A 407 9.51 -8.24 -10.42
CA PRO A 407 9.96 -7.39 -11.53
C PRO A 407 11.38 -7.67 -12.04
N ILE A 408 12.39 -7.64 -11.16
CA ILE A 408 13.79 -7.88 -11.57
C ILE A 408 14.03 -9.33 -12.00
N ARG A 409 13.56 -10.31 -11.20
CA ARG A 409 13.77 -11.74 -11.47
C ARG A 409 13.13 -12.14 -12.81
N ARG A 410 11.92 -11.66 -13.10
CA ARG A 410 11.24 -11.89 -14.39
C ARG A 410 11.96 -11.24 -15.56
N LEU A 411 12.49 -10.02 -15.37
CA LEU A 411 13.27 -9.30 -16.38
C LEU A 411 14.58 -10.03 -16.70
N ARG A 412 15.32 -10.44 -15.68
CA ARG A 412 16.55 -11.24 -15.82
C ARG A 412 16.31 -12.58 -16.51
N ALA A 413 15.23 -13.27 -16.13
CA ALA A 413 14.84 -14.50 -16.81
C ALA A 413 14.57 -14.25 -18.31
N GLY A 414 13.87 -13.17 -18.65
CA GLY A 414 13.63 -12.77 -20.04
C GLY A 414 14.92 -12.48 -20.82
N LEU A 415 15.85 -11.75 -20.22
CA LEU A 415 17.17 -11.45 -20.80
C LEU A 415 17.97 -12.72 -21.10
N ILE A 416 18.09 -13.60 -20.11
CA ILE A 416 18.86 -14.85 -20.23
C ILE A 416 18.25 -15.73 -21.32
N LEU A 417 16.92 -15.89 -21.32
CA LEU A 417 16.26 -16.65 -22.38
C LEU A 417 16.42 -16.00 -23.75
N ALA A 418 16.42 -14.68 -23.86
CA ALA A 418 16.68 -13.99 -25.13
C ALA A 418 18.10 -14.26 -25.66
N LEU A 419 19.12 -14.31 -24.79
CA LEU A 419 20.47 -14.73 -25.19
C LEU A 419 20.46 -16.17 -25.71
N HIS A 420 19.88 -17.11 -24.96
CA HIS A 420 19.87 -18.53 -25.33
C HIS A 420 19.02 -18.84 -26.56
N ASP A 421 18.04 -18.00 -26.88
CA ASP A 421 17.25 -18.07 -28.09
C ASP A 421 17.93 -17.37 -29.29
N GLY A 422 19.12 -16.80 -29.11
CA GLY A 422 19.87 -16.08 -30.15
C GLY A 422 19.25 -14.74 -30.58
N LYS A 423 18.40 -14.14 -29.73
CA LYS A 423 17.71 -12.88 -30.03
C LYS A 423 18.56 -11.64 -29.71
N ILE A 424 19.51 -11.78 -28.80
CA ILE A 424 20.47 -10.74 -28.42
C ILE A 424 21.87 -11.31 -28.40
N SER A 425 22.87 -10.45 -28.60
CA SER A 425 24.26 -10.81 -28.43
C SER A 425 24.65 -10.85 -26.95
N ARG A 426 25.82 -11.43 -26.67
CA ARG A 426 26.44 -11.43 -25.35
C ARG A 426 26.68 -10.00 -24.82
N ASP A 427 27.20 -9.12 -25.67
CA ASP A 427 27.51 -7.73 -25.26
C ASP A 427 26.23 -6.95 -24.96
N GLU A 428 25.16 -7.22 -25.71
CA GLU A 428 23.83 -6.67 -25.42
C GLU A 428 23.28 -7.19 -24.09
N LEU A 429 23.44 -8.49 -23.80
CA LEU A 429 23.05 -9.06 -22.51
C LEU A 429 23.77 -8.36 -21.36
N ILE A 430 25.10 -8.26 -21.41
CA ILE A 430 25.92 -7.68 -20.33
C ILE A 430 25.44 -6.25 -20.04
N LYS A 431 25.33 -5.42 -21.07
CA LYS A 431 24.90 -4.02 -20.94
C LYS A 431 23.49 -3.85 -20.34
N LEU A 432 22.57 -4.76 -20.65
CA LEU A 432 21.21 -4.72 -20.09
C LEU A 432 21.19 -5.29 -18.66
N TYR A 433 21.97 -6.35 -18.42
CA TYR A 433 22.01 -7.06 -17.15
C TYR A 433 22.62 -6.21 -16.03
N GLU A 434 23.68 -5.46 -16.30
CA GLU A 434 24.35 -4.52 -15.38
C GLU A 434 23.35 -3.54 -14.72
N GLN A 435 22.35 -3.07 -15.45
CA GLN A 435 21.32 -2.15 -14.91
C GLN A 435 20.49 -2.79 -13.79
N THR A 436 20.36 -4.12 -13.84
CA THR A 436 19.60 -4.91 -12.86
C THR A 436 20.46 -5.36 -11.68
N GLU A 437 21.77 -5.20 -11.74
CA GLU A 437 22.68 -5.63 -10.67
C GLU A 437 22.51 -4.79 -9.40
N TYR A 438 22.91 -5.41 -8.30
CA TYR A 438 22.93 -4.77 -6.99
C TYR A 438 24.35 -4.33 -6.66
N VAL A 439 24.50 -3.12 -6.16
CA VAL A 439 25.81 -2.60 -5.74
C VAL A 439 26.17 -3.24 -4.38
N PHE A 440 27.25 -4.03 -4.37
CA PHE A 440 27.72 -4.68 -3.15
C PHE A 440 28.69 -3.77 -2.39
N GLY A 441 28.50 -3.64 -1.08
CA GLY A 441 29.43 -2.87 -0.25
C GLY A 441 29.31 -1.34 -0.38
N ALA A 442 28.25 -0.82 -0.98
CA ALA A 442 27.92 0.61 -1.04
C ALA A 442 26.39 0.81 -0.97
N PRO A 443 25.89 2.05 -0.80
CA PRO A 443 24.47 2.36 -0.93
C PRO A 443 23.95 1.94 -2.31
N ASP A 444 22.78 1.30 -2.35
CA ASP A 444 22.13 0.84 -3.57
C ASP A 444 20.65 1.24 -3.51
N VAL A 445 20.19 1.98 -4.53
CA VAL A 445 18.80 2.44 -4.66
C VAL A 445 17.78 1.28 -4.64
N LYS A 446 18.19 0.05 -4.97
CA LYS A 446 17.35 -1.14 -4.94
C LYS A 446 17.20 -1.73 -3.53
N ARG A 447 18.13 -1.44 -2.61
CA ARG A 447 18.20 -2.02 -1.24
C ARG A 447 17.88 -0.98 -0.17
N ASN A 448 17.10 -1.36 0.83
CA ASN A 448 16.80 -0.52 2.01
C ASN A 448 16.18 0.86 1.69
N ASN A 449 15.56 1.00 0.52
CA ASN A 449 14.92 2.23 0.04
C ASN A 449 13.40 2.04 -0.18
N GLY A 450 12.81 0.96 0.37
CA GLY A 450 11.38 0.65 0.19
C GLY A 450 10.45 1.78 0.65
N LEU A 451 10.75 2.44 1.78
CA LEU A 451 9.94 3.58 2.25
C LEU A 451 9.99 4.77 1.28
N ASP A 452 11.18 5.07 0.74
CA ASP A 452 11.37 6.18 -0.18
C ASP A 452 10.60 5.95 -1.48
N VAL A 453 10.62 4.72 -1.98
CA VAL A 453 9.79 4.32 -3.13
C VAL A 453 8.32 4.46 -2.80
N LEU A 454 7.87 3.96 -1.66
CA LEU A 454 6.46 4.04 -1.28
C LEU A 454 5.99 5.50 -1.13
N ALA A 455 6.84 6.37 -0.60
CA ALA A 455 6.56 7.80 -0.52
C ALA A 455 6.47 8.45 -1.91
N ARG A 456 7.33 8.07 -2.86
CA ARG A 456 7.29 8.61 -4.24
C ARG A 456 6.17 8.01 -5.10
N ALA A 457 5.81 6.76 -4.86
CA ALA A 457 4.76 6.03 -5.55
C ALA A 457 3.36 6.41 -5.04
N ALA A 458 3.25 6.92 -3.81
CA ALA A 458 2.02 7.55 -3.35
C ALA A 458 1.75 8.77 -4.23
N PRO A 459 0.53 8.94 -4.77
CA PRO A 459 0.15 10.15 -5.50
C PRO A 459 0.35 11.35 -4.56
N GLN A 460 1.47 12.03 -4.72
CA GLN A 460 1.76 13.24 -3.99
C GLN A 460 0.79 14.29 -4.54
N THR A 461 -0.22 14.67 -3.75
CA THR A 461 -1.14 15.77 -4.07
C THR A 461 -0.45 17.14 -3.98
N HIS A 462 0.85 17.21 -4.29
CA HIS A 462 1.57 18.45 -4.42
C HIS A 462 1.11 19.16 -5.68
N THR A 463 0.12 20.02 -5.49
CA THR A 463 -0.27 21.16 -6.32
C THR A 463 0.89 22.13 -6.49
N HIS A 464 1.90 21.73 -7.25
CA HIS A 464 2.73 22.68 -7.97
C HIS A 464 2.63 22.33 -9.44
N GLY A 465 1.81 23.11 -10.15
CA GLY A 465 1.75 23.10 -11.60
C GLY A 465 3.14 23.34 -12.15
N GLY A 466 3.79 22.28 -12.61
CA GLY A 466 4.96 22.38 -13.45
C GLY A 466 4.48 22.85 -14.81
N GLN A 467 4.51 24.16 -15.03
CA GLN A 467 4.67 24.70 -16.38
C GLN A 467 5.95 24.08 -16.94
N ARG A 468 5.80 23.26 -17.98
CA ARG A 468 6.88 22.96 -18.93
C ARG A 468 6.95 24.07 -19.96
#